data_AF-A0A165E850-F1
#
_entry.id   AF-A0A165E850-F1
#
_cell.length_a   1.000
_cell.length_b   1.000
_cell.length_c   1.000
_cell.angle_alpha   90.00
_cell.angle_beta   90.00
_cell.angle_gamma   90.00
#
_symmetry.space_group_name_H-M   'P 1'
#
loop_
_entity.id
_entity.type
_entity.pdbx_description
1 polymer ?
#
loop_
_entity_poly.entity_id
_entity_poly.type
_entity_poly.pdbx_seq_one_letter_code
_entity_poly.pdbx_strand_id
1 'polypeptide(L)'
;MMHSSRHGSETCTISPFEPSVPVEIVMQILEAAAALSHDAAASVSLVSSWARKLALPYLFSTIIHRQKPLTHLDLQNSGWAAVPTSRSPLPAYLGRYVRSLWTESIGIASPTSEIDFLKPCVHVEHLALPTAALRVVFMLCQTVAKSGRKSQLDAPLLSSLHSLTLLTHTLRYEWHFLKDLRIPNGTLFLHNITHLRLLDMQISAYVPHELLPNLTHLAVPYLDLGANVSRGHVRLPDGILDHKSMRMIVLTVDERKFLHNPWYHIMRYPTTMTARADDVTYTSPRDAFRGLMQEAREKDERIYVVLSPQGQTSREEWIEAARGGMSIWGRAVQARNDANYGTMLPEIYHPT
;
A
#
# COMPACT_ATOMS: atom_id res chain seq x y z
N MET A 1 42.90 -30.69 -53.32
CA MET A 1 42.65 -31.78 -52.36
C MET A 1 43.11 -31.31 -50.98
N MET A 2 42.19 -30.97 -50.09
CA MET A 2 42.45 -30.75 -48.67
C MET A 2 41.31 -31.40 -47.90
N HIS A 3 41.60 -32.50 -47.20
CA HIS A 3 40.68 -33.20 -46.32
C HIS A 3 40.70 -32.50 -44.96
N SER A 4 39.58 -31.87 -44.58
CA SER A 4 39.37 -31.32 -43.25
C SER A 4 38.65 -32.37 -42.40
N SER A 5 39.40 -33.03 -41.53
CA SER A 5 38.88 -33.99 -40.55
C SER A 5 38.13 -33.24 -39.44
N ARG A 6 36.79 -33.38 -39.42
CA ARG A 6 35.95 -33.00 -38.28
C ARG A 6 36.12 -34.04 -37.17
N HIS A 7 36.86 -33.71 -36.12
CA HIS A 7 36.79 -34.44 -34.85
C HIS A 7 35.47 -34.08 -34.16
N GLY A 8 34.58 -35.07 -34.04
CA GLY A 8 33.39 -35.00 -33.22
C GLY A 8 33.78 -35.00 -31.73
N SER A 9 33.67 -33.84 -31.10
CA SER A 9 33.74 -33.73 -29.64
C SER A 9 32.46 -34.31 -29.06
N GLU A 10 32.53 -35.54 -28.56
CA GLU A 10 31.49 -36.13 -27.73
C GLU A 10 31.47 -35.39 -26.39
N THR A 11 30.64 -34.34 -26.30
CA THR A 11 30.39 -33.67 -25.03
C THR A 11 29.56 -34.60 -24.15
N CYS A 12 30.23 -35.31 -23.26
CA CYS A 12 29.62 -36.09 -22.20
C CYS A 12 28.70 -35.17 -21.38
N THR A 13 27.39 -35.33 -21.55
CA THR A 13 26.35 -34.56 -20.86
C THR A 13 26.14 -35.20 -19.49
N ILE A 14 26.97 -34.79 -18.52
CA ILE A 14 26.78 -35.17 -17.13
C ILE A 14 25.43 -34.59 -16.67
N SER A 15 24.48 -35.49 -16.37
CA SER A 15 23.21 -35.09 -15.75
C SER A 15 23.51 -34.52 -14.36
N PRO A 16 23.04 -33.31 -14.02
CA PRO A 16 23.31 -32.69 -12.72
C PRO A 16 22.59 -33.37 -11.54
N PHE A 17 21.67 -34.30 -11.80
CA PHE A 17 20.91 -35.02 -10.79
C PHE A 17 20.99 -36.54 -11.03
N GLU A 18 21.26 -37.30 -9.96
CA GLU A 18 21.17 -38.76 -9.93
C GLU A 18 20.32 -39.19 -8.71
N PRO A 19 19.13 -39.80 -8.90
CA PRO A 19 18.49 -40.14 -10.19
C PRO A 19 18.07 -38.91 -10.99
N SER A 20 17.86 -39.09 -12.31
CA SER A 20 17.42 -38.00 -13.18
C SER A 20 16.05 -37.47 -12.75
N VAL A 21 16.02 -36.21 -12.30
CA VAL A 21 14.77 -35.51 -11.97
C VAL A 21 14.19 -34.93 -13.27
N PRO A 22 12.91 -35.20 -13.60
CA PRO A 22 12.26 -34.57 -14.75
C PRO A 22 12.32 -33.04 -14.64
N VAL A 23 12.59 -32.36 -15.76
CA VAL A 23 12.78 -30.91 -15.79
C VAL A 23 11.53 -30.17 -15.30
N GLU A 24 10.36 -30.74 -15.50
CA GLU A 24 9.07 -30.21 -15.05
C GLU A 24 9.02 -30.11 -13.52
N ILE A 25 9.57 -31.10 -12.82
CA ILE A 25 9.63 -31.11 -11.35
C ILE A 25 10.62 -30.04 -10.87
N VAL A 26 11.77 -29.89 -11.54
CA VAL A 26 12.72 -28.81 -11.23
C VAL A 26 12.06 -27.43 -11.44
N MET A 27 11.30 -27.25 -12.53
CA MET A 27 10.56 -26.02 -12.79
C MET A 27 9.53 -25.73 -11.69
N GLN A 28 8.75 -26.73 -11.26
CA GLN A 28 7.78 -26.59 -10.17
C GLN A 28 8.44 -26.24 -8.83
N ILE A 29 9.58 -26.86 -8.51
CA ILE A 29 10.35 -26.55 -7.30
C ILE A 29 10.85 -25.10 -7.33
N LEU A 30 11.43 -24.65 -8.45
CA LEU A 30 11.94 -23.30 -8.59
C LEU A 30 10.83 -22.24 -8.59
N GLU A 31 9.69 -22.54 -9.21
CA GLU A 31 8.52 -21.68 -9.19
C GLU A 31 7.94 -21.55 -7.78
N ALA A 32 7.77 -22.68 -7.07
CA ALA A 32 7.33 -22.67 -5.68
C ALA A 32 8.32 -21.91 -4.77
N ALA A 33 9.63 -22.12 -4.95
CA ALA A 33 10.66 -21.39 -4.22
C ALA A 33 10.56 -19.87 -4.49
N ALA A 34 10.41 -19.47 -5.75
CA ALA A 34 10.24 -18.06 -6.11
C ALA A 34 8.95 -17.46 -5.55
N ALA A 35 7.87 -18.24 -5.46
CA ALA A 35 6.61 -17.80 -4.87
C ALA A 35 6.65 -17.62 -3.35
N LEU A 36 7.51 -18.38 -2.65
CA LEU A 36 7.61 -18.34 -1.18
C LEU A 36 8.27 -17.06 -0.66
N SER A 37 9.28 -16.53 -1.35
CA SER A 37 9.91 -15.28 -0.95
C SER A 37 10.59 -14.55 -2.10
N HIS A 38 10.66 -13.23 -1.98
CA HIS A 38 11.35 -12.37 -2.93
C HIS A 38 12.85 -12.71 -3.05
N ASP A 39 13.50 -13.09 -1.94
CA ASP A 39 14.93 -13.45 -1.93
C ASP A 39 15.20 -14.79 -2.62
N ALA A 40 14.27 -15.75 -2.48
CA ALA A 40 14.32 -17.00 -3.22
C ALA A 40 14.10 -16.76 -4.72
N ALA A 41 13.14 -15.91 -5.10
CA ALA A 41 12.94 -15.51 -6.49
C ALA A 41 14.20 -14.84 -7.09
N ALA A 42 14.87 -13.97 -6.33
CA ALA A 42 16.13 -13.36 -6.73
C ALA A 42 17.22 -14.42 -6.97
N SER A 43 17.37 -15.35 -6.03
CA SER A 43 18.34 -16.44 -6.13
C SER A 43 18.08 -17.33 -7.35
N VAL A 44 16.82 -17.74 -7.57
CA VAL A 44 16.37 -18.53 -8.73
C VAL A 44 16.70 -17.81 -10.04
N SER A 45 16.55 -16.47 -10.08
CA SER A 45 16.79 -15.68 -11.29
C SER A 45 18.25 -15.59 -11.75
N LEU A 46 19.18 -15.93 -10.84
CA LEU A 46 20.62 -15.94 -11.10
C LEU A 46 21.12 -17.30 -11.62
N VAL A 47 20.34 -18.38 -11.45
CA VAL A 47 20.73 -19.75 -11.84
C VAL A 47 20.89 -19.88 -13.37
N SER A 48 19.89 -19.44 -14.13
CA SER A 48 19.89 -19.56 -15.59
C SER A 48 18.89 -18.59 -16.24
N SER A 49 18.94 -18.45 -17.58
CA SER A 49 18.00 -17.62 -18.33
C SER A 49 16.57 -18.15 -18.32
N TRP A 50 16.36 -19.47 -18.23
CA TRP A 50 15.03 -20.06 -18.15
C TRP A 50 14.47 -19.97 -16.72
N ALA A 51 15.30 -20.19 -15.69
CA ALA A 51 14.90 -20.05 -14.29
C ALA A 51 14.53 -18.59 -13.98
N ARG A 52 15.26 -17.63 -14.57
CA ARG A 52 14.89 -16.21 -14.53
C ARG A 52 13.47 -15.97 -15.02
N LYS A 53 13.05 -16.56 -16.13
CA LYS A 53 11.69 -16.37 -16.66
C LYS A 53 10.61 -16.83 -15.67
N LEU A 54 10.87 -17.91 -14.92
CA LEU A 54 9.97 -18.39 -13.86
C LEU A 54 9.95 -17.46 -12.65
N ALA A 55 11.08 -16.85 -12.31
CA ALA A 55 11.18 -15.96 -11.16
C ALA A 55 10.65 -14.53 -11.40
N LEU A 56 10.62 -14.06 -12.65
CA LEU A 56 10.22 -12.69 -12.99
C LEU A 56 8.85 -12.26 -12.42
N PRO A 57 7.78 -13.08 -12.50
CA PRO A 57 6.48 -12.71 -11.92
C PRO A 57 6.55 -12.40 -10.42
N TYR A 58 7.37 -13.15 -9.69
CA TYR A 58 7.50 -13.02 -8.23
C TYR A 58 8.44 -11.87 -7.85
N LEU A 59 9.54 -11.69 -8.60
CA LEU A 59 10.48 -10.59 -8.41
C LEU A 59 9.86 -9.21 -8.66
N PHE A 60 9.08 -9.09 -9.73
CA PHE A 60 8.48 -7.81 -10.14
C PHE A 60 7.03 -7.67 -9.68
N SER A 61 6.51 -8.62 -8.88
CA SER A 61 5.18 -8.55 -8.29
C SER A 61 4.95 -7.26 -7.51
N THR A 62 5.96 -6.81 -6.76
CA THR A 62 5.92 -5.64 -5.90
C THR A 62 7.03 -4.66 -6.28
N ILE A 63 6.67 -3.46 -6.73
CA ILE A 63 7.64 -2.40 -7.06
C ILE A 63 7.47 -1.21 -6.13
N ILE A 64 8.61 -0.69 -5.64
CA ILE A 64 8.68 0.53 -4.84
C ILE A 64 9.37 1.62 -5.66
N HIS A 65 8.57 2.53 -6.19
CA HIS A 65 9.02 3.68 -6.96
C HIS A 65 9.22 4.88 -6.03
N ARG A 66 10.47 5.17 -5.68
CA ARG A 66 10.82 6.33 -4.85
C ARG A 66 11.58 7.34 -5.67
N GLN A 67 11.02 8.51 -5.88
CA GLN A 67 11.83 9.66 -6.27
C GLN A 67 12.54 10.16 -5.01
N LYS A 68 13.88 10.20 -5.04
CA LYS A 68 14.62 10.88 -3.99
C LYS A 68 14.16 12.34 -4.06
N PRO A 69 13.60 12.92 -2.98
CA PRO A 69 13.23 14.33 -3.01
C PRO A 69 14.47 15.11 -3.42
N LEU A 70 14.31 16.01 -4.39
CA LEU A 70 15.39 16.90 -4.80
C LEU A 70 15.81 17.68 -3.56
N THR A 71 17.04 17.49 -3.12
CA THR A 71 17.56 18.27 -2.00
C THR A 71 17.78 19.71 -2.47
N HIS A 72 17.74 20.68 -1.56
CA HIS A 72 18.01 22.08 -1.91
C HIS A 72 19.39 22.25 -2.59
N LEU A 73 20.36 21.41 -2.20
CA LEU A 73 21.66 21.30 -2.86
C LEU A 73 21.58 20.78 -4.29
N ASP A 74 20.70 19.81 -4.57
CA ASP A 74 20.46 19.33 -5.93
C ASP A 74 19.90 20.46 -6.82
N LEU A 75 18.97 21.26 -6.29
CA LEU A 75 18.39 22.42 -7.00
C LEU A 75 19.40 23.55 -7.26
N GLN A 76 20.33 23.78 -6.32
CA GLN A 76 21.36 24.82 -6.47
C GLN A 76 22.52 24.40 -7.38
N ASN A 77 22.89 23.12 -7.38
CA ASN A 77 23.99 22.60 -8.20
C ASN A 77 23.55 22.20 -9.61
N SER A 78 22.26 21.91 -9.82
CA SER A 78 21.71 21.79 -11.17
C SER A 78 21.55 23.19 -11.77
N GLY A 79 22.64 23.74 -12.32
CA GLY A 79 22.51 24.75 -13.37
C GLY A 79 21.49 24.24 -14.40
N TRP A 80 20.72 25.14 -15.03
CA TRP A 80 19.51 24.83 -15.83
C TRP A 80 19.69 23.78 -16.94
N ALA A 81 20.92 23.30 -17.18
CA ALA A 81 21.28 22.29 -18.15
C ALA A 81 21.41 20.85 -17.60
N ALA A 82 21.38 20.60 -16.29
CA ALA A 82 21.58 19.26 -15.71
C ALA A 82 20.37 18.80 -14.88
N VAL A 83 19.22 18.61 -15.55
CA VAL A 83 18.14 17.82 -14.95
C VAL A 83 18.68 16.40 -14.77
N PRO A 84 18.68 15.85 -13.54
CA PRO A 84 19.19 14.51 -13.28
C PRO A 84 18.54 13.51 -14.24
N THR A 85 19.41 12.71 -14.84
CA THR A 85 19.15 11.67 -15.84
C THR A 85 17.77 11.04 -15.68
N SER A 86 16.95 11.20 -16.72
CA SER A 86 15.72 10.44 -16.96
C SER A 86 15.95 8.99 -16.52
N ARG A 87 15.34 8.59 -15.41
CA ARG A 87 15.37 7.18 -15.02
C ARG A 87 14.81 6.38 -16.17
N SER A 88 15.48 5.27 -16.51
CA SER A 88 14.98 4.38 -17.54
C SER A 88 13.55 3.98 -17.17
N PRO A 89 12.58 4.16 -18.09
CA PRO A 89 11.20 3.74 -17.84
C PRO A 89 11.19 2.24 -17.54
N LEU A 90 10.26 1.81 -16.70
CA LEU A 90 10.07 0.38 -16.43
C LEU A 90 9.84 -0.33 -17.77
N PRO A 91 10.69 -1.30 -18.16
CA PRO A 91 10.49 -1.99 -19.42
C PRO A 91 9.10 -2.62 -19.49
N ALA A 92 8.40 -2.45 -20.62
CA ALA A 92 7.03 -2.92 -20.80
C ALA A 92 6.84 -4.41 -20.46
N TYR A 93 7.85 -5.24 -20.76
CA TYR A 93 7.79 -6.66 -20.46
C TYR A 93 7.86 -7.01 -18.97
N LEU A 94 8.39 -6.12 -18.13
CA LEU A 94 8.41 -6.27 -16.68
C LEU A 94 7.15 -5.67 -16.02
N GLY A 95 6.63 -4.57 -16.58
CA GLY A 95 5.41 -3.91 -16.09
C GLY A 95 4.20 -4.84 -15.97
N ARG A 96 4.07 -5.83 -16.88
CA ARG A 96 3.00 -6.83 -16.83
C ARG A 96 2.98 -7.69 -15.56
N TYR A 97 4.12 -7.82 -14.87
CA TYR A 97 4.23 -8.62 -13.65
C TYR A 97 3.88 -7.83 -12.39
N VAL A 98 3.77 -6.50 -12.49
CA VAL A 98 3.51 -5.63 -11.34
C VAL A 98 2.06 -5.76 -10.90
N ARG A 99 1.87 -6.28 -9.68
CA ARG A 99 0.59 -6.41 -8.99
C ARG A 99 0.45 -5.37 -7.88
N SER A 100 1.55 -5.06 -7.21
CA SER A 100 1.62 -4.15 -6.09
C SER A 100 2.59 -3.03 -6.41
N LEU A 101 2.10 -1.79 -6.44
CA LEU A 101 2.92 -0.62 -6.71
C LEU A 101 2.84 0.40 -5.57
N TRP A 102 3.98 0.71 -4.98
CA TRP A 102 4.14 1.84 -4.06
C TRP A 102 4.91 2.95 -4.76
N THR A 103 4.31 4.13 -4.92
CA THR A 103 4.99 5.32 -5.45
C THR A 103 5.01 6.41 -4.39
N GLU A 104 6.20 6.94 -4.08
CA GLU A 104 6.37 8.12 -3.22
C GLU A 104 6.59 9.39 -4.05
N SER A 105 6.40 9.30 -5.36
CA SER A 105 6.62 10.41 -6.28
C SER A 105 5.54 11.48 -6.11
N ILE A 106 5.95 12.67 -5.67
CA ILE A 106 5.28 13.96 -5.95
C ILE A 106 6.38 15.02 -6.12
N GLY A 107 7.34 14.75 -7.00
CA GLY A 107 8.33 15.75 -7.38
C GLY A 107 7.66 16.83 -8.25
N ILE A 108 8.28 18.02 -8.33
CA ILE A 108 8.01 19.05 -9.36
C ILE A 108 8.18 18.49 -10.79
N ALA A 109 8.63 17.24 -10.92
CA ALA A 109 8.75 16.50 -12.15
C ALA A 109 7.44 16.49 -12.95
N SER A 110 7.59 16.59 -14.27
CA SER A 110 6.48 16.55 -15.21
C SER A 110 5.63 15.29 -14.97
N PRO A 111 4.28 15.42 -14.90
CA PRO A 111 3.36 14.29 -14.81
C PRO A 111 3.59 13.21 -15.88
N THR A 112 4.20 13.58 -17.01
CA THR A 112 4.58 12.64 -18.07
C THR A 112 5.49 11.51 -17.58
N SER A 113 6.43 11.81 -16.68
CA SER A 113 7.37 10.79 -16.17
C SER A 113 6.68 9.72 -15.32
N GLU A 114 5.68 10.11 -14.53
CA GLU A 114 4.89 9.18 -13.72
C GLU A 114 3.91 8.37 -14.59
N ILE A 115 3.33 9.00 -15.63
CA ILE A 115 2.53 8.31 -16.64
C ILE A 115 3.37 7.22 -17.33
N ASP A 116 4.59 7.55 -17.76
CA ASP A 116 5.48 6.60 -18.44
C ASP A 116 5.88 5.42 -17.55
N PHE A 117 5.98 5.64 -16.25
CA PHE A 117 6.25 4.59 -15.27
C PHE A 117 5.02 3.72 -14.98
N LEU A 118 3.82 4.31 -14.89
CA LEU A 118 2.57 3.59 -14.60
C LEU A 118 2.01 2.85 -15.82
N LYS A 119 2.24 3.36 -17.03
CA LYS A 119 1.69 2.83 -18.28
C LYS A 119 2.03 1.34 -18.54
N PRO A 120 3.26 0.85 -18.27
CA PRO A 120 3.59 -0.57 -18.33
C PRO A 120 2.83 -1.48 -17.36
N CYS A 121 2.33 -0.92 -16.25
CA CYS A 121 1.83 -1.66 -15.10
C CYS A 121 0.31 -1.93 -15.23
N VAL A 122 -0.07 -2.71 -16.23
CA VAL A 122 -1.49 -2.94 -16.57
C VAL A 122 -2.27 -3.79 -15.56
N HIS A 123 -1.57 -4.61 -14.78
CA HIS A 123 -2.14 -5.59 -13.84
C HIS A 123 -2.04 -5.19 -12.37
N VAL A 124 -1.87 -3.90 -12.08
CA VAL A 124 -1.81 -3.41 -10.70
C VAL A 124 -3.14 -3.66 -10.00
N GLU A 125 -3.08 -4.37 -8.89
CA GLU A 125 -4.17 -4.73 -7.97
C GLU A 125 -4.14 -3.86 -6.70
N HIS A 126 -2.93 -3.57 -6.23
CA HIS A 126 -2.66 -2.75 -5.05
C HIS A 126 -1.82 -1.53 -5.42
N LEU A 127 -2.38 -0.34 -5.25
CA LEU A 127 -1.69 0.92 -5.55
C LEU A 127 -1.57 1.75 -4.28
N ALA A 128 -0.34 2.11 -3.91
CA ALA A 128 -0.05 3.10 -2.89
C ALA A 128 0.55 4.33 -3.54
N LEU A 129 -0.11 5.48 -3.40
CA LEU A 129 0.34 6.74 -3.98
C LEU A 129 -0.03 7.92 -3.09
N PRO A 130 0.65 9.07 -3.24
CA PRO A 130 0.23 10.29 -2.58
C PRO A 130 -1.01 10.86 -3.27
N THR A 131 -1.89 11.54 -2.54
CA THR A 131 -3.20 11.93 -3.09
C THR A 131 -3.10 12.81 -4.34
N ALA A 132 -2.10 13.69 -4.41
CA ALA A 132 -1.85 14.52 -5.59
C ALA A 132 -1.59 13.70 -6.88
N ALA A 133 -1.04 12.48 -6.77
CA ALA A 133 -0.78 11.58 -7.90
C ALA A 133 -2.05 10.93 -8.47
N LEU A 134 -3.22 11.09 -7.83
CA LEU A 134 -4.51 10.69 -8.43
C LEU A 134 -4.76 11.39 -9.77
N ARG A 135 -4.24 12.61 -9.94
CA ARG A 135 -4.32 13.34 -11.22
C ARG A 135 -3.54 12.63 -12.33
N VAL A 136 -2.42 12.00 -12.01
CA VAL A 136 -1.63 11.20 -12.96
C VAL A 136 -2.42 9.97 -13.40
N VAL A 137 -3.08 9.27 -12.47
CA VAL A 137 -3.97 8.15 -12.78
C VAL A 137 -5.10 8.58 -13.72
N PHE A 138 -5.72 9.74 -13.45
CA PHE A 138 -6.73 10.33 -14.32
C PHE A 138 -6.20 10.61 -15.73
N MET A 139 -5.06 11.30 -15.85
CA MET A 139 -4.45 11.61 -17.15
C MET A 139 -4.05 10.34 -17.91
N LEU A 140 -3.52 9.34 -17.22
CA LEU A 140 -3.17 8.05 -17.79
C LEU A 140 -4.42 7.36 -18.37
N CYS A 141 -5.53 7.30 -17.63
CA CYS A 141 -6.78 6.74 -18.14
C CYS A 141 -7.30 7.50 -19.38
N GLN A 142 -7.22 8.83 -19.37
CA GLN A 142 -7.62 9.66 -20.52
C GLN A 142 -6.74 9.44 -21.75
N THR A 143 -5.43 9.33 -21.58
CA THR A 143 -4.50 9.08 -22.70
C THR A 143 -4.78 7.73 -23.34
N VAL A 144 -4.99 6.68 -22.54
CA VAL A 144 -5.35 5.35 -23.05
C VAL A 144 -6.71 5.36 -23.76
N ALA A 145 -7.71 6.07 -23.22
CA ALA A 145 -9.01 6.20 -23.86
C ALA A 145 -8.94 6.92 -25.22
N LYS A 146 -8.12 7.98 -25.32
CA LYS A 146 -7.91 8.73 -26.58
C LYS A 146 -7.15 7.95 -27.63
N SER A 147 -6.23 7.07 -27.22
CA SER A 147 -5.50 6.19 -28.14
C SER A 147 -6.40 5.15 -28.81
N GLY A 148 -7.70 5.11 -28.49
CA GLY A 148 -8.69 4.14 -28.94
C GLY A 148 -8.47 3.62 -30.35
N ARG A 149 -7.74 2.49 -30.48
CA ARG A 149 -7.73 1.55 -31.62
C ARG A 149 -6.52 0.60 -31.60
N LYS A 150 -6.83 -0.67 -31.85
CA LYS A 150 -6.04 -1.75 -32.49
C LYS A 150 -5.02 -2.60 -31.72
N SER A 151 -4.59 -2.29 -30.48
CA SER A 151 -3.81 -3.29 -29.72
C SER A 151 -4.77 -4.28 -29.05
N GLN A 152 -5.08 -5.36 -29.74
CA GLN A 152 -6.11 -6.35 -29.37
C GLN A 152 -5.66 -7.31 -28.25
N LEU A 153 -4.49 -7.09 -27.63
CA LEU A 153 -3.84 -8.10 -26.79
C LEU A 153 -3.54 -7.70 -25.34
N ASP A 154 -3.81 -6.47 -24.92
CA ASP A 154 -3.46 -6.02 -23.57
C ASP A 154 -4.71 -5.72 -22.73
N ALA A 155 -4.72 -6.23 -21.51
CA ALA A 155 -5.78 -6.03 -20.53
C ALA A 155 -6.05 -4.52 -20.30
N PRO A 156 -7.31 -4.12 -19.98
CA PRO A 156 -7.61 -2.73 -19.73
C PRO A 156 -6.78 -2.24 -18.54
N LEU A 157 -6.03 -1.16 -18.77
CA LEU A 157 -5.17 -0.54 -17.77
C LEU A 157 -5.94 -0.30 -16.46
N LEU A 158 -5.38 -0.75 -15.34
CA LEU A 158 -5.95 -0.61 -13.99
C LEU A 158 -7.33 -1.26 -13.80
N SER A 159 -7.74 -2.16 -14.70
CA SER A 159 -8.98 -2.92 -14.52
C SER A 159 -8.92 -3.87 -13.33
N SER A 160 -7.72 -4.33 -12.97
CA SER A 160 -7.47 -5.16 -11.78
C SER A 160 -7.34 -4.35 -10.49
N LEU A 161 -7.29 -3.01 -10.55
CA LEU A 161 -7.06 -2.19 -9.37
C LEU A 161 -8.27 -2.23 -8.44
N HIS A 162 -8.08 -2.78 -7.24
CA HIS A 162 -9.14 -2.87 -6.24
C HIS A 162 -8.72 -2.38 -4.85
N SER A 163 -7.44 -2.15 -4.62
CA SER A 163 -6.90 -1.68 -3.35
C SER A 163 -6.09 -0.41 -3.54
N LEU A 164 -6.49 0.66 -2.85
CA LEU A 164 -5.84 1.96 -2.91
C LEU A 164 -5.34 2.38 -1.52
N THR A 165 -4.08 2.78 -1.42
CA THR A 165 -3.47 3.36 -0.22
C THR A 165 -3.05 4.79 -0.51
N LEU A 166 -3.56 5.77 0.24
CA LEU A 166 -3.17 7.17 0.12
C LEU A 166 -2.11 7.51 1.16
N LEU A 167 -0.96 7.97 0.66
CA LEU A 167 0.21 8.25 1.51
C LEU A 167 0.14 9.60 2.23
N THR A 168 -0.66 10.53 1.72
CA THR A 168 -0.81 11.90 2.23
C THR A 168 -2.26 12.18 2.54
N HIS A 169 -2.53 13.26 3.28
CA HIS A 169 -3.88 13.80 3.44
C HIS A 169 -4.65 13.90 2.12
N THR A 170 -5.96 13.79 2.23
CA THR A 170 -6.87 13.75 1.08
C THR A 170 -7.84 14.91 1.12
N LEU A 171 -7.99 15.61 -0.01
CA LEU A 171 -8.87 16.76 -0.14
C LEU A 171 -10.01 16.44 -1.11
N ARG A 172 -11.20 16.97 -0.84
CA ARG A 172 -12.42 16.67 -1.62
C ARG A 172 -12.26 16.94 -3.12
N TYR A 173 -11.53 17.98 -3.50
CA TYR A 173 -11.33 18.34 -4.90
C TYR A 173 -10.43 17.36 -5.68
N GLU A 174 -9.55 16.61 -4.99
CA GLU A 174 -8.67 15.62 -5.63
C GLU A 174 -9.44 14.39 -6.12
N TRP A 175 -10.66 14.18 -5.60
CA TRP A 175 -11.52 13.08 -5.98
C TRP A 175 -12.53 13.45 -7.06
N HIS A 176 -12.84 14.74 -7.19
CA HIS A 176 -13.94 15.19 -8.05
C HIS A 176 -13.75 14.79 -9.52
N PHE A 177 -12.53 14.87 -10.04
CA PHE A 177 -12.24 14.50 -11.43
C PHE A 177 -12.24 12.98 -11.67
N LEU A 178 -12.24 12.14 -10.62
CA LEU A 178 -12.32 10.69 -10.74
C LEU A 178 -13.76 10.17 -10.79
N LYS A 179 -14.74 10.97 -10.35
CA LYS A 179 -16.14 10.54 -10.17
C LYS A 179 -16.73 9.88 -11.41
N ASP A 180 -16.50 10.47 -12.58
CA ASP A 180 -17.05 10.01 -13.86
C ASP A 180 -15.97 9.39 -14.77
N LEU A 181 -14.79 9.10 -14.21
CA LEU A 181 -13.69 8.52 -14.97
C LEU A 181 -14.03 7.08 -15.36
N ARG A 182 -14.17 6.85 -16.68
CA ARG A 182 -14.30 5.51 -17.25
C ARG A 182 -12.95 4.96 -17.66
N ILE A 183 -12.68 3.72 -17.26
CA ILE A 183 -11.53 2.97 -17.76
C ILE A 183 -11.87 2.30 -19.11
N PRO A 184 -10.87 1.79 -19.87
CA PRO A 184 -11.08 1.33 -21.25
C PRO A 184 -12.11 0.20 -21.42
N ASN A 185 -12.43 -0.56 -20.37
CA ASN A 185 -13.48 -1.58 -20.39
C ASN A 185 -14.91 -1.00 -20.22
N GLY A 186 -15.04 0.32 -20.07
CA GLY A 186 -16.30 1.03 -19.88
C GLY A 186 -16.77 1.15 -18.44
N THR A 187 -16.16 0.46 -17.47
CA THR A 187 -16.52 0.57 -16.06
C THR A 187 -16.00 1.88 -15.45
N LEU A 188 -16.67 2.35 -14.41
CA LEU A 188 -16.22 3.51 -13.64
C LEU A 188 -15.03 3.12 -12.79
N PHE A 189 -13.94 3.88 -12.87
CA PHE A 189 -12.68 3.61 -12.16
C PHE A 189 -12.90 3.35 -10.67
N LEU A 190 -13.65 4.25 -10.01
CA LEU A 190 -13.91 4.18 -8.58
C LEU A 190 -14.76 2.98 -8.14
N HIS A 191 -15.52 2.37 -9.06
CA HIS A 191 -16.32 1.19 -8.74
C HIS A 191 -15.47 -0.07 -8.54
N ASN A 192 -14.24 -0.10 -9.06
CA ASN A 192 -13.36 -1.26 -8.88
C ASN A 192 -12.71 -1.27 -7.49
N ILE A 193 -12.67 -0.13 -6.80
CA ILE A 193 -12.01 0.01 -5.50
C ILE A 193 -12.88 -0.59 -4.39
N THR A 194 -12.35 -1.64 -3.77
CA THR A 194 -12.99 -2.36 -2.67
C THR A 194 -12.29 -2.15 -1.34
N HIS A 195 -11.01 -1.74 -1.36
CA HIS A 195 -10.20 -1.48 -0.18
C HIS A 195 -9.56 -0.09 -0.28
N LEU A 196 -9.77 0.74 0.75
CA LEU A 196 -9.16 2.06 0.88
C LEU A 196 -8.39 2.14 2.19
N ARG A 197 -7.10 2.51 2.13
CA ARG A 197 -6.28 2.81 3.30
C ARG A 197 -5.79 4.24 3.23
N LEU A 198 -6.06 5.03 4.26
CA LEU A 198 -5.51 6.38 4.44
C LEU A 198 -4.38 6.28 5.46
N LEU A 199 -3.21 6.86 5.16
CA LEU A 199 -2.08 6.88 6.11
C LEU A 199 -1.96 8.21 6.86
N ASP A 200 -2.54 9.27 6.32
CA ASP A 200 -2.47 10.62 6.87
C ASP A 200 -3.82 11.31 6.65
N MET A 201 -4.36 11.90 7.72
CA MET A 201 -5.56 12.73 7.67
C MET A 201 -5.38 14.05 8.45
N GLN A 202 -4.15 14.47 8.72
CA GLN A 202 -3.85 15.60 9.62
C GLN A 202 -4.43 16.94 9.14
N ILE A 203 -4.51 17.14 7.82
CA ILE A 203 -5.02 18.37 7.22
C ILE A 203 -6.53 18.29 6.94
N SER A 204 -7.06 17.09 6.69
CA SER A 204 -8.47 16.90 6.36
C SER A 204 -8.96 15.52 6.78
N ALA A 205 -10.05 15.50 7.53
CA ALA A 205 -10.77 14.28 7.91
C ALA A 205 -11.67 13.73 6.78
N TYR A 206 -11.55 14.21 5.55
CA TYR A 206 -12.40 13.79 4.44
C TYR A 206 -12.11 12.34 4.02
N VAL A 207 -13.16 11.52 3.90
CA VAL A 207 -13.07 10.16 3.35
C VAL A 207 -14.04 10.04 2.17
N PRO A 208 -13.57 9.71 0.96
CA PRO A 208 -14.37 9.69 -0.27
C PRO A 208 -15.27 8.47 -0.42
N HIS A 209 -15.72 7.88 0.70
CA HIS A 209 -16.51 6.65 0.70
C HIS A 209 -17.82 6.78 -0.11
N GLU A 210 -18.42 7.97 -0.15
CA GLU A 210 -19.59 8.30 -0.98
C GLU A 210 -19.36 8.08 -2.49
N LEU A 211 -18.11 8.11 -2.95
CA LEU A 211 -17.72 7.92 -4.36
C LEU A 211 -17.32 6.47 -4.68
N LEU A 212 -17.29 5.58 -3.67
CA LEU A 212 -16.74 4.24 -3.76
C LEU A 212 -17.83 3.19 -3.46
N PRO A 213 -18.81 2.97 -4.36
CA PRO A 213 -20.00 2.19 -4.05
C PRO A 213 -19.75 0.72 -3.69
N ASN A 214 -18.58 0.19 -4.07
CA ASN A 214 -18.15 -1.18 -3.77
C ASN A 214 -17.12 -1.24 -2.64
N LEU A 215 -16.93 -0.16 -1.87
CA LEU A 215 -16.00 -0.12 -0.76
C LEU A 215 -16.44 -1.10 0.33
N THR A 216 -15.59 -2.09 0.60
CA THR A 216 -15.82 -3.13 1.62
C THR A 216 -14.92 -2.97 2.83
N HIS A 217 -13.71 -2.43 2.66
CA HIS A 217 -12.73 -2.26 3.71
C HIS A 217 -12.17 -0.84 3.70
N LEU A 218 -12.21 -0.18 4.85
CA LEU A 218 -11.66 1.15 5.04
C LEU A 218 -10.68 1.13 6.22
N ALA A 219 -9.45 1.62 6.03
CA ALA A 219 -8.49 1.85 7.11
C ALA A 219 -8.17 3.35 7.21
N VAL A 220 -8.28 3.90 8.42
CA VAL A 220 -8.06 5.34 8.69
C VAL A 220 -7.22 5.56 9.95
N PRO A 221 -6.35 6.58 9.97
CA PRO A 221 -5.55 6.94 11.15
C PRO A 221 -6.44 7.59 12.21
N TYR A 222 -6.76 6.85 13.27
CA TYR A 222 -7.70 7.27 14.31
C TYR A 222 -7.32 8.61 14.94
N LEU A 223 -6.03 8.80 15.21
CA LEU A 223 -5.48 9.96 15.90
C LEU A 223 -5.60 11.26 15.08
N ASP A 224 -5.78 11.14 13.76
CA ASP A 224 -5.91 12.27 12.84
C ASP A 224 -7.39 12.65 12.59
N LEU A 225 -8.37 11.92 13.13
CA LEU A 225 -9.81 12.24 13.01
C LEU A 225 -10.25 13.43 13.90
N GLY A 226 -9.31 14.31 14.28
CA GLY A 226 -9.51 15.50 15.10
C GLY A 226 -9.60 15.20 16.60
N ALA A 227 -9.92 16.21 17.42
CA ALA A 227 -10.19 16.10 18.85
C ALA A 227 -11.54 16.78 19.17
N ASN A 228 -12.64 16.05 19.03
CA ASN A 228 -13.90 16.51 19.60
C ASN A 228 -14.00 16.04 21.07
N VAL A 229 -13.59 16.93 21.97
CA VAL A 229 -13.56 16.73 23.44
C VAL A 229 -14.96 16.42 24.00
N SER A 230 -16.02 16.79 23.28
CA SER A 230 -17.40 16.61 23.72
C SER A 230 -18.00 15.22 23.46
N ARG A 231 -17.30 14.34 22.73
CA ARG A 231 -17.87 13.03 22.31
C ARG A 231 -16.97 11.88 22.75
N GLY A 232 -17.36 11.22 23.84
CA GLY A 232 -16.84 9.91 24.27
C GLY A 232 -17.30 8.77 23.34
N HIS A 233 -17.04 8.93 22.04
CA HIS A 233 -17.40 7.94 21.03
C HIS A 233 -16.29 7.84 20.00
N VAL A 234 -15.92 6.60 19.70
CA VAL A 234 -15.08 6.24 18.55
C VAL A 234 -15.48 7.04 17.32
N ARG A 235 -14.55 7.88 16.83
CA ARG A 235 -14.82 8.81 15.73
C ARG A 235 -14.73 8.09 14.40
N LEU A 236 -15.67 8.42 13.54
CA LEU A 236 -15.80 7.85 12.20
C LEU A 236 -16.17 8.97 11.23
N PRO A 237 -15.76 8.87 9.96
CA PRO A 237 -16.29 9.73 8.91
C PRO A 237 -17.82 9.65 8.85
N ASP A 238 -18.48 10.79 8.62
CA ASP A 238 -19.94 10.86 8.54
C ASP A 238 -20.48 9.94 7.43
N GLY A 239 -21.55 9.19 7.71
CA GLY A 239 -22.20 8.29 6.74
C GLY A 239 -21.48 6.96 6.48
N ILE A 240 -20.29 6.72 7.05
CA ILE A 240 -19.54 5.49 6.75
C ILE A 240 -20.26 4.22 7.21
N LEU A 241 -21.00 4.28 8.33
CA LEU A 241 -21.75 3.14 8.85
C LEU A 241 -22.97 2.82 7.98
N ASP A 242 -23.49 3.80 7.24
CA ASP A 242 -24.62 3.65 6.31
C ASP A 242 -24.17 3.09 4.95
N HIS A 243 -22.87 2.92 4.73
CA HIS A 243 -22.32 2.41 3.47
C HIS A 243 -22.64 0.91 3.29
N LYS A 244 -23.52 0.59 2.33
CA LYS A 244 -24.15 -0.74 2.17
C LYS A 244 -23.17 -1.91 2.03
N SER A 245 -22.07 -1.73 1.31
CA SER A 245 -21.08 -2.80 1.10
C SER A 245 -20.00 -2.87 2.18
N MET A 246 -20.01 -1.95 3.16
CA MET A 246 -18.95 -1.87 4.16
C MET A 246 -18.97 -3.08 5.09
N ARG A 247 -17.85 -3.79 5.15
CA ARG A 247 -17.64 -5.00 5.96
C ARG A 247 -16.67 -4.75 7.11
N MET A 248 -15.69 -3.88 6.93
CA MET A 248 -14.64 -3.65 7.91
C MET A 248 -14.15 -2.21 7.89
N ILE A 249 -14.12 -1.59 9.06
CA ILE A 249 -13.52 -0.28 9.30
C ILE A 249 -12.38 -0.48 10.30
N VAL A 250 -11.14 -0.25 9.87
CA VAL A 250 -9.95 -0.37 10.70
C VAL A 250 -9.48 1.01 11.12
N LEU A 251 -9.49 1.24 12.43
CA LEU A 251 -8.90 2.41 13.07
C LEU A 251 -7.45 2.10 13.41
N THR A 252 -6.53 2.64 12.62
CA THR A 252 -5.10 2.47 12.85
C THR A 252 -4.64 3.50 13.87
N VAL A 253 -4.04 3.02 14.96
CA VAL A 253 -3.45 3.84 16.03
C VAL A 253 -1.94 3.78 15.85
N ASP A 254 -1.33 4.91 15.46
CA ASP A 254 0.12 5.03 15.41
C ASP A 254 0.67 4.95 16.84
N GLU A 255 1.38 3.86 17.16
CA GLU A 255 1.87 3.57 18.50
C GLU A 255 2.79 4.67 19.02
N ARG A 256 3.65 5.23 18.16
CA ARG A 256 4.57 6.30 18.56
C ARG A 256 3.80 7.56 18.91
N LYS A 257 2.87 7.99 18.04
CA LYS A 257 2.02 9.16 18.32
C LYS A 257 1.15 8.94 19.56
N PHE A 258 0.61 7.74 19.74
CA PHE A 258 -0.24 7.39 20.86
C PHE A 258 0.52 7.48 22.18
N LEU A 259 1.72 6.90 22.27
CA LEU A 259 2.52 6.88 23.49
C LEU A 259 3.15 8.22 23.87
N HIS A 260 3.42 9.11 22.91
CA HIS A 260 4.10 10.38 23.18
C HIS A 260 3.14 11.56 23.34
N ASN A 261 1.85 11.37 23.09
CA ASN A 261 0.87 12.45 23.15
C ASN A 261 -0.10 12.26 24.34
N PRO A 262 0.04 13.07 25.41
CA PRO A 262 -0.76 12.91 26.63
C PRO A 262 -2.26 13.13 26.39
N TRP A 263 -2.64 13.87 25.33
CA TRP A 263 -4.03 14.17 25.02
C TRP A 263 -4.88 12.92 24.74
N TYR A 264 -4.27 11.78 24.39
CA TYR A 264 -4.99 10.52 24.17
C TYR A 264 -5.24 9.71 25.44
N HIS A 265 -4.73 10.15 26.59
CA HIS A 265 -4.79 9.42 27.86
C HIS A 265 -5.63 10.15 28.92
N ILE A 266 -6.19 11.31 28.58
CA ILE A 266 -7.03 12.09 29.50
C ILE A 266 -8.43 11.47 29.51
N MET A 267 -8.80 10.82 30.63
CA MET A 267 -10.10 10.13 30.79
C MET A 267 -11.28 11.10 30.79
N ARG A 268 -11.16 12.22 31.50
CA ARG A 268 -12.20 13.23 31.64
C ARG A 268 -11.55 14.58 31.87
N TYR A 269 -11.99 15.59 31.13
CA TYR A 269 -11.85 16.94 31.64
C TYR A 269 -12.87 17.08 32.77
N PRO A 270 -12.48 17.53 33.97
CA PRO A 270 -13.43 17.83 35.01
C PRO A 270 -14.45 18.83 34.46
N THR A 271 -15.72 18.41 34.39
CA THR A 271 -16.83 19.24 33.87
C THR A 271 -17.06 20.50 34.71
N THR A 272 -16.49 20.56 35.92
CA THR A 272 -16.53 21.72 36.80
C THR A 272 -15.34 22.64 36.53
N MET A 273 -15.60 23.87 36.10
CA MET A 273 -14.59 24.94 35.89
C MET A 273 -13.74 25.27 37.12
N THR A 274 -14.06 24.72 38.29
CA THR A 274 -13.32 24.91 39.55
C THR A 274 -12.22 23.87 39.80
N ALA A 275 -12.10 22.84 38.96
CA ALA A 275 -11.06 21.83 39.13
C ALA A 275 -9.68 22.42 38.80
N ARG A 276 -8.73 22.27 39.72
CA ARG A 276 -7.33 22.67 39.53
C ARG A 276 -6.70 21.80 38.44
N ALA A 277 -5.71 22.35 37.74
CA ALA A 277 -4.93 21.64 36.73
C ALA A 277 -4.28 20.34 37.27
N ASP A 278 -4.11 20.23 38.58
CA ASP A 278 -3.56 19.06 39.27
C ASP A 278 -4.53 17.85 39.33
N ASP A 279 -5.80 18.01 38.96
CA ASP A 279 -6.83 16.96 39.08
C ASP A 279 -7.06 16.17 37.77
N VAL A 280 -6.16 16.30 36.79
CA VAL A 280 -6.25 15.53 35.54
C VAL A 280 -5.82 14.09 35.79
N THR A 281 -6.80 13.18 35.86
CA THR A 281 -6.52 11.75 35.92
C THR A 281 -6.17 11.20 34.53
N TYR A 282 -4.92 10.77 34.37
CA TYR A 282 -4.48 10.03 33.19
C TYR A 282 -4.83 8.55 33.36
N THR A 283 -5.32 7.92 32.31
CA THR A 283 -5.38 6.47 32.24
C THR A 283 -4.09 5.92 31.63
N SER A 284 -3.75 4.68 31.93
CA SER A 284 -2.58 4.05 31.31
C SER A 284 -2.77 3.97 29.79
N PRO A 285 -1.71 4.09 28.97
CA PRO A 285 -1.83 3.87 27.53
C PRO A 285 -2.48 2.53 27.19
N ARG A 286 -2.17 1.49 27.97
CA ARG A 286 -2.81 0.17 27.88
C ARG A 286 -4.32 0.24 28.08
N ASP A 287 -4.78 0.84 29.17
CA ASP A 287 -6.21 0.92 29.50
C ASP A 287 -6.96 1.85 28.53
N ALA A 288 -6.35 2.97 28.12
CA ALA A 288 -6.89 3.84 27.06
C ALA A 288 -7.12 3.06 25.76
N PHE A 289 -6.13 2.29 25.32
CA PHE A 289 -6.22 1.53 24.08
C PHE A 289 -7.27 0.41 24.17
N ARG A 290 -7.33 -0.32 25.30
CA ARG A 290 -8.35 -1.35 25.53
C ARG A 290 -9.76 -0.75 25.61
N GLY A 291 -9.91 0.40 26.25
CA GLY A 291 -11.14 1.18 26.27
C GLY A 291 -11.58 1.54 24.85
N LEU A 292 -10.67 2.06 24.02
CA LEU A 292 -10.94 2.36 22.61
C LEU A 292 -11.39 1.12 21.82
N MET A 293 -10.74 -0.03 22.01
CA MET A 293 -11.15 -1.30 21.38
C MET A 293 -12.55 -1.72 21.80
N GLN A 294 -12.87 -1.61 23.09
CA GLN A 294 -14.18 -1.95 23.64
C GLN A 294 -15.26 -1.01 23.09
N GLU A 295 -15.06 0.31 23.15
CA GLU A 295 -15.99 1.29 22.62
C GLU A 295 -16.23 1.11 21.12
N ALA A 296 -15.18 0.79 20.35
CA ALA A 296 -15.30 0.52 18.92
C ALA A 296 -16.22 -0.67 18.66
N ARG A 297 -16.05 -1.75 19.43
CA ARG A 297 -16.85 -2.96 19.33
C ARG A 297 -18.30 -2.74 19.75
N GLU A 298 -18.53 -1.97 20.81
CA GLU A 298 -19.87 -1.62 21.28
C GLU A 298 -20.61 -0.72 20.29
N LYS A 299 -19.88 0.15 19.58
CA LYS A 299 -20.45 1.07 18.60
C LYS A 299 -20.94 0.35 17.33
N ASP A 300 -20.13 -0.51 16.73
CA ASP A 300 -20.50 -1.29 15.54
C ASP A 300 -19.55 -2.48 15.39
N GLU A 301 -20.10 -3.67 15.13
CA GLU A 301 -19.29 -4.89 15.00
C GLU A 301 -18.31 -4.88 13.83
N ARG A 302 -18.45 -3.96 12.87
CA ARG A 302 -17.56 -3.80 11.72
C ARG A 302 -16.35 -2.94 12.04
N ILE A 303 -16.28 -2.32 13.22
CA ILE A 303 -15.14 -1.46 13.61
C ILE A 303 -14.08 -2.31 14.31
N TYR A 304 -12.84 -2.15 13.87
CA TYR A 304 -11.65 -2.79 14.41
C TYR A 304 -10.63 -1.72 14.76
N VAL A 305 -9.81 -1.98 15.77
CA VAL A 305 -8.74 -1.08 16.20
C VAL A 305 -7.45 -1.87 16.21
N VAL A 306 -6.39 -1.30 15.63
CA VAL A 306 -5.09 -1.96 15.51
C VAL A 306 -3.98 -0.95 15.72
N LEU A 307 -2.91 -1.33 16.41
CA LEU A 307 -1.68 -0.55 16.45
C LEU A 307 -1.01 -0.69 15.08
N SER A 308 -0.81 0.42 14.37
CA SER A 308 -0.18 0.42 13.05
C SER A 308 0.44 1.80 12.75
N PRO A 309 1.70 1.85 12.29
CA PRO A 309 2.62 0.70 12.14
C PRO A 309 3.25 0.28 13.49
N GLN A 310 3.52 -1.01 13.69
CA GLN A 310 4.14 -1.56 14.91
C GLN A 310 5.66 -1.62 14.77
N GLY A 311 6.40 -0.70 15.38
CA GLY A 311 7.87 -0.66 15.35
C GLY A 311 8.53 -0.37 13.98
N GLN A 312 7.81 -0.54 12.87
CA GLN A 312 8.25 -0.32 11.50
C GLN A 312 7.60 0.91 10.86
N THR A 313 7.94 1.21 9.61
CA THR A 313 7.27 2.24 8.81
C THR A 313 6.00 1.69 8.15
N SER A 314 5.02 2.56 7.86
CA SER A 314 3.80 2.17 7.12
C SER A 314 4.10 1.56 5.75
N ARG A 315 5.24 1.93 5.14
CA ARG A 315 5.74 1.33 3.90
C ARG A 315 6.16 -0.11 4.11
N GLU A 316 6.97 -0.40 5.13
CA GLU A 316 7.44 -1.76 5.38
C GLU A 316 6.26 -2.70 5.65
N GLU A 317 5.29 -2.26 6.44
CA GLU A 317 4.04 -3.00 6.65
C GLU A 317 3.27 -3.23 5.34
N TRP A 318 3.21 -2.24 4.47
CA TRP A 318 2.55 -2.39 3.17
C TRP A 318 3.31 -3.36 2.25
N ILE A 319 4.65 -3.29 2.22
CA ILE A 319 5.51 -4.18 1.43
C ILE A 319 5.36 -5.62 1.89
N GLU A 320 5.35 -5.83 3.20
CA GLU A 320 5.14 -7.13 3.81
C GLU A 320 3.80 -7.73 3.34
N ALA A 321 2.71 -6.95 3.43
CA ALA A 321 1.39 -7.37 2.95
C ALA A 321 1.37 -7.64 1.43
N ALA A 322 1.99 -6.77 0.63
CA ALA A 322 2.07 -6.90 -0.82
C ALA A 322 2.83 -8.15 -1.28
N ARG A 323 3.71 -8.68 -0.42
CA ARG A 323 4.49 -9.91 -0.65
C ARG A 323 3.84 -11.16 -0.05
N GLY A 324 2.55 -11.11 0.26
CA GLY A 324 1.79 -12.23 0.83
C GLY A 324 1.89 -12.36 2.35
N GLY A 325 2.54 -11.41 3.02
CA GLY A 325 2.51 -11.30 4.48
C GLY A 325 1.16 -10.83 5.02
N MET A 326 1.10 -10.59 6.33
CA MET A 326 -0.16 -10.26 6.98
C MET A 326 -0.60 -8.82 6.70
N SER A 327 -1.69 -8.68 5.93
CA SER A 327 -2.30 -7.38 5.64
C SER A 327 -2.84 -6.68 6.88
N ILE A 328 -3.04 -5.36 6.80
CA ILE A 328 -3.66 -4.57 7.88
C ILE A 328 -5.05 -5.10 8.28
N TRP A 329 -5.79 -5.67 7.33
CA TRP A 329 -7.09 -6.30 7.56
C TRP A 329 -6.94 -7.59 8.38
N GLY A 330 -5.97 -8.44 8.03
CA GLY A 330 -5.65 -9.64 8.78
C GLY A 330 -5.17 -9.32 10.20
N ARG A 331 -4.30 -8.31 10.35
CA ARG A 331 -3.84 -7.81 11.66
C ARG A 331 -5.00 -7.33 12.51
N ALA A 332 -5.96 -6.60 11.93
CA ALA A 332 -7.14 -6.13 12.64
C ALA A 332 -8.01 -7.28 13.17
N VAL A 333 -8.22 -8.34 12.36
CA VAL A 333 -8.95 -9.54 12.80
C VAL A 333 -8.19 -10.27 13.91
N GLN A 334 -6.87 -10.45 13.76
CA GLN A 334 -6.03 -11.07 14.78
C GLN A 334 -6.08 -10.28 16.09
N ALA A 335 -5.89 -8.96 16.03
CA ALA A 335 -5.94 -8.05 17.17
C ALA A 335 -7.27 -8.12 17.91
N ARG A 336 -8.39 -8.26 17.20
CA ARG A 336 -9.72 -8.40 17.81
C ARG A 336 -9.91 -9.73 18.54
N ASN A 337 -9.31 -10.80 18.02
CA ASN A 337 -9.44 -12.15 18.58
C ASN A 337 -8.42 -12.41 19.71
N ASP A 338 -7.36 -11.62 19.79
CA ASP A 338 -6.35 -11.72 20.84
C ASP A 338 -6.73 -10.89 22.06
N ALA A 339 -7.11 -11.56 23.16
CA ALA A 339 -7.46 -10.92 24.42
C ALA A 339 -6.28 -10.18 25.09
N ASN A 340 -5.05 -10.53 24.71
CA ASN A 340 -3.83 -9.88 25.17
C ASN A 340 -3.38 -8.75 24.23
N TYR A 341 -4.12 -8.47 23.15
CA TYR A 341 -3.75 -7.39 22.25
C TYR A 341 -3.83 -6.04 23.00
N GLY A 342 -2.73 -5.29 22.96
CA GLY A 342 -2.56 -4.03 23.67
C GLY A 342 -1.93 -4.17 25.06
N THR A 343 -1.78 -5.37 25.64
CA THR A 343 -1.13 -5.54 26.96
C THR A 343 0.37 -5.23 26.92
N MET A 344 0.98 -5.25 25.73
CA MET A 344 2.35 -4.81 25.51
C MET A 344 2.55 -3.29 25.68
N LEU A 345 1.48 -2.50 25.70
CA LEU A 345 1.56 -1.06 25.98
C LEU A 345 1.90 -0.81 27.47
N PRO A 346 2.60 0.29 27.80
CA PRO A 346 2.97 0.63 29.17
C PRO A 346 1.76 0.81 30.10
N GLU A 347 1.91 0.42 31.38
CA GLU A 347 0.94 0.67 32.46
C GLU A 347 1.02 2.10 33.00
N ILE A 348 2.17 2.73 32.84
CA ILE A 348 2.41 4.09 33.34
C ILE A 348 2.76 4.94 32.14
N TYR A 349 2.01 6.02 31.97
CA TYR A 349 2.39 7.07 31.04
C TYR A 349 3.62 7.80 31.59
N HIS A 350 4.73 7.75 30.86
CA HIS A 350 5.93 8.51 31.17
C HIS A 350 5.93 9.77 30.29
N PRO A 351 5.56 10.95 30.80
CA PRO A 351 5.72 12.19 30.05
C PRO A 351 7.22 12.40 29.79
N THR A 352 7.64 12.29 28.54
CA THR A 352 9.00 12.59 28.08
C THR A 352 9.20 14.07 27.86
#